data_AF-A0A3L8Q669-F1
#
_entry.id   AF-A0A3L8Q669-F1
#
_cell.length_a   1.000
_cell.length_b   1.000
_cell.length_c   1.000
_cell.angle_alpha   90.00
_cell.angle_beta   90.00
_cell.angle_gamma   90.00
#
_symmetry.space_group_name_H-M   'P 1'
#
loop_
_entity.id
_entity.type
_entity.pdbx_description
1 polymer ?
#
loop_
_entity_poly.entity_id
_entity_poly.type
_entity_poly.pdbx_seq_one_letter_code
_entity_poly.pdbx_strand_id
1 'polypeptide(L)'
;MEGVKLIVTKTLSSHFQVTHTVHMSAMGPSGYRFNATFLGDRQLGPTEVFPTLLGDMDSAGSLNAQALQLLGERLRAKAVFQTQQAKFVTWQFDGEYRGDDCTATLTLGNPDLLGGS
;
A
#
# COMPACT_ATOMS: atom_id res chain seq x y z
N MET A 1 -32.11 -6.90 -0.26
CA MET A 1 -31.05 -7.87 0.10
C MET A 1 -29.72 -7.22 -0.22
N GLU A 2 -28.93 -6.89 0.81
CA GLU A 2 -27.48 -6.72 0.63
C GLU A 2 -26.92 -8.08 0.22
N GLY A 3 -25.98 -8.11 -0.73
CA GLY A 3 -25.53 -9.38 -1.31
C GLY A 3 -24.58 -10.16 -0.39
N VAL A 4 -23.63 -10.90 -0.97
CA VAL A 4 -22.74 -11.83 -0.27
C VAL A 4 -21.29 -11.40 -0.42
N LYS A 5 -20.54 -11.34 0.68
CA LYS A 5 -19.10 -11.08 0.69
C LYS A 5 -18.34 -12.35 1.12
N LEU A 6 -17.47 -12.85 0.25
CA LEU A 6 -16.55 -13.94 0.53
C LEU A 6 -15.14 -13.39 0.67
N ILE A 7 -14.44 -13.76 1.75
CA ILE A 7 -13.05 -13.36 1.99
C ILE A 7 -12.23 -14.63 2.20
N VAL A 8 -11.14 -14.76 1.43
CA VAL A 8 -10.19 -15.87 1.54
C VAL A 8 -8.80 -15.30 1.76
N THR A 9 -8.25 -15.50 2.96
CA THR A 9 -6.88 -15.10 3.30
C THR A 9 -5.98 -16.32 3.33
N LYS A 10 -4.88 -16.26 2.59
CA LYS A 10 -3.87 -17.31 2.50
C LYS A 10 -2.51 -16.74 2.85
N THR A 11 -1.92 -17.26 3.92
CA THR A 11 -0.53 -17.00 4.28
C THR A 11 0.35 -18.01 3.53
N LEU A 12 1.23 -17.52 2.65
CA LEU A 12 2.12 -18.35 1.83
C LEU A 12 3.48 -18.58 2.50
N SER A 13 3.91 -17.63 3.34
CA SER A 13 5.09 -17.75 4.20
C SER A 13 4.92 -16.86 5.42
N SER A 14 5.88 -16.90 6.36
CA SER A 14 5.95 -15.94 7.47
C SER A 14 6.03 -14.47 7.02
N HIS A 15 6.45 -14.24 5.79
CA HIS A 15 6.69 -12.92 5.21
C HIS A 15 5.63 -12.49 4.22
N PHE A 16 4.82 -13.41 3.70
CA PHE A 16 3.93 -13.13 2.57
C PHE A 16 2.52 -13.66 2.78
N GLN A 17 1.56 -12.75 2.75
CA GLN A 17 0.13 -13.03 2.89
C GLN A 17 -0.65 -12.41 1.74
N VAL A 18 -1.66 -13.15 1.28
CA VAL A 18 -2.55 -12.74 0.19
C VAL A 18 -4.00 -12.89 0.65
N THR A 19 -4.85 -11.90 0.35
CA THR A 19 -6.28 -11.93 0.63
C THR A 19 -7.09 -11.65 -0.63
N HIS A 20 -8.03 -12.55 -0.93
CA HIS A 20 -8.99 -12.43 -2.01
C HIS A 20 -10.36 -12.09 -1.43
N THR A 21 -10.96 -10.97 -1.83
CA THR A 21 -12.31 -10.58 -1.42
C THR A 21 -13.21 -10.53 -2.65
N VAL A 22 -14.26 -11.34 -2.65
CA VAL A 22 -15.32 -11.33 -3.66
C VAL A 22 -16.56 -10.73 -3.03
N HIS A 23 -17.09 -9.67 -3.61
CA HIS A 23 -18.34 -9.04 -3.20
C HIS A 23 -19.37 -9.22 -4.31
N MET A 24 -20.42 -9.97 -4.03
CA MET A 24 -21.56 -10.18 -4.92
C MET A 24 -22.71 -9.31 -4.41
N SER A 25 -23.30 -8.47 -5.24
CA SER A 25 -24.43 -7.62 -4.85
C SER A 25 -25.66 -7.93 -5.70
N ALA A 26 -26.85 -7.90 -5.08
CA ALA A 26 -28.13 -8.04 -5.78
C ALA A 26 -28.65 -6.70 -6.35
N MET A 27 -28.13 -5.57 -5.88
CA MET A 27 -28.61 -4.21 -6.20
C MET A 27 -27.53 -3.31 -6.82
N GLY A 28 -26.27 -3.75 -6.85
CA GLY A 28 -25.13 -2.96 -7.32
C GLY A 28 -24.09 -3.83 -8.02
N PRO A 29 -22.97 -3.24 -8.47
CA PRO A 29 -21.93 -3.98 -9.15
C PRO A 29 -21.29 -5.00 -8.20
N SER A 30 -21.12 -6.22 -8.70
CA SER A 30 -20.27 -7.21 -8.06
C SER A 30 -18.81 -6.87 -8.34
N GLY A 31 -17.93 -7.13 -7.38
CA GLY A 31 -16.54 -6.71 -7.45
C GLY A 31 -15.60 -7.72 -6.84
N TYR A 32 -14.36 -7.65 -7.26
CA TYR A 32 -13.27 -8.44 -6.71
C TYR A 32 -12.17 -7.49 -6.23
N ARG A 33 -11.61 -7.80 -5.07
CA ARG A 33 -10.48 -7.09 -4.49
C ARG A 33 -9.40 -8.08 -4.11
N PHE A 34 -8.19 -7.78 -4.52
CA PHE A 34 -6.98 -8.52 -4.24
C PHE A 34 -6.08 -7.69 -3.33
N ASN A 35 -5.67 -8.27 -2.21
CA ASN A 35 -4.74 -7.66 -1.30
C ASN A 35 -3.51 -8.56 -1.14
N ALA A 36 -2.32 -7.98 -1.19
CA ALA A 36 -1.06 -8.66 -0.93
C ALA A 36 -0.24 -7.85 0.07
N THR A 37 0.32 -8.56 1.04
CA THR A 37 1.16 -8.00 2.10
C THR A 37 2.45 -8.79 2.17
N PHE A 38 3.57 -8.08 2.11
CA PHE A 38 4.91 -8.59 2.35
C PHE A 38 5.54 -7.86 3.53
N LEU A 39 6.08 -8.61 4.48
CA LEU A 39 6.78 -8.12 5.65
C LEU A 39 8.17 -8.74 5.67
N GLY A 40 9.20 -7.92 5.83
CA GLY A 40 10.58 -8.36 5.96
C GLY A 40 10.95 -8.76 7.38
N ASP A 41 12.26 -8.91 7.63
CA ASP A 41 12.77 -9.36 8.92
C ASP A 41 13.30 -8.22 9.81
N ARG A 42 13.61 -7.06 9.23
CA ARG A 42 14.27 -5.98 9.99
C ARG A 42 13.24 -5.17 10.76
N GLN A 43 13.07 -5.46 12.03
CA GLN A 43 12.21 -4.70 12.93
C GLN A 43 13.01 -3.62 13.67
N LEU A 44 12.69 -2.35 13.43
CA LEU A 44 13.31 -1.21 14.14
C LEU A 44 12.44 -0.63 15.25
N GLY A 45 11.19 -1.05 15.32
CA GLY A 45 10.24 -0.63 16.34
C GLY A 45 9.09 -1.62 16.47
N PRO A 46 8.23 -1.48 17.49
CA PRO A 46 7.15 -2.42 17.77
C PRO A 46 6.16 -2.59 16.60
N THR A 47 6.04 -1.59 15.73
CA THR A 47 5.16 -1.60 14.55
C THR A 47 5.88 -1.41 13.22
N GLU A 48 7.21 -1.30 13.22
CA GLU A 48 7.99 -0.93 12.03
C GLU A 48 8.87 -2.10 11.60
N VAL A 49 8.38 -2.86 10.62
CA VAL A 49 9.10 -3.97 9.98
C VAL A 49 9.52 -3.54 8.58
N PHE A 50 10.76 -3.84 8.20
CA PHE A 50 11.34 -3.44 6.94
C PHE A 50 11.95 -4.64 6.20
N PRO A 51 11.81 -4.68 4.87
CA PRO A 51 10.83 -3.92 4.08
C PRO A 51 9.37 -4.28 4.40
N THR A 52 8.44 -3.36 4.24
CA THR A 52 6.99 -3.66 4.21
C THR A 52 6.42 -3.26 2.87
N LEU A 53 5.75 -4.17 2.17
CA LEU A 53 5.04 -3.87 0.92
C LEU A 53 3.58 -4.25 1.09
N LEU A 54 2.69 -3.34 0.75
CA LEU A 54 1.24 -3.52 0.79
C LEU A 54 0.68 -3.15 -0.58
N GLY A 55 -0.20 -3.98 -1.12
CA GLY A 55 -0.92 -3.70 -2.34
C GLY A 55 -2.36 -4.13 -2.22
N ASP A 56 -3.30 -3.23 -2.50
CA ASP A 56 -4.74 -3.47 -2.56
C ASP A 56 -5.25 -3.02 -3.93
N MET A 57 -5.78 -3.93 -4.72
CA MET A 57 -6.32 -3.64 -6.05
C MET A 57 -7.73 -4.15 -6.17
N ASP A 58 -8.63 -3.33 -6.73
CA ASP A 58 -9.95 -3.77 -7.14
C ASP A 58 -10.05 -4.02 -8.66
N SER A 59 -11.08 -4.74 -9.06
CA SER A 59 -11.38 -5.04 -10.46
C SER A 59 -11.77 -3.82 -11.30
N ALA A 60 -12.00 -2.66 -10.68
CA ALA A 60 -12.30 -1.39 -11.36
C ALA A 60 -11.02 -0.58 -11.67
N GLY A 61 -9.84 -1.09 -11.30
CA GLY A 61 -8.57 -0.41 -11.54
C GLY A 61 -8.22 0.62 -10.48
N SER A 62 -8.86 0.58 -9.31
CA SER A 62 -8.38 1.29 -8.13
C SER A 62 -7.29 0.46 -7.46
N LEU A 63 -6.12 1.05 -7.33
CA LEU A 63 -4.95 0.48 -6.66
C LEU A 63 -4.57 1.37 -5.50
N ASN A 64 -4.25 0.77 -4.37
CA ASN A 64 -3.51 1.40 -3.29
C ASN A 64 -2.27 0.54 -3.03
N ALA A 65 -1.10 1.07 -3.35
CA ALA A 65 0.17 0.42 -3.08
C ALA A 65 0.98 1.27 -2.11
N GLN A 66 1.61 0.62 -1.14
CA GLN A 66 2.51 1.23 -0.19
C GLN A 66 3.77 0.39 -0.05
N ALA A 67 4.92 1.04 -0.14
CA ALA A 67 6.21 0.42 0.09
C ALA A 67 6.96 1.21 1.15
N LEU A 68 7.28 0.56 2.26
CA LEU A 68 8.12 1.09 3.32
C LEU A 68 9.46 0.36 3.29
N GLN A 69 10.54 1.11 3.15
CA GLN A 69 11.90 0.62 2.98
C GLN A 69 12.83 1.34 3.94
N LEU A 70 13.90 0.65 4.34
CA LEU A 70 14.99 1.24 5.10
C LEU A 70 16.19 1.42 4.16
N LEU A 71 16.45 2.65 3.73
CA LEU A 71 17.54 2.96 2.78
C LEU A 71 18.91 3.01 3.47
N GLY A 72 18.94 3.25 4.78
CA GLY A 72 20.11 3.17 5.64
C GLY A 72 19.67 3.02 7.08
N GLU A 73 20.60 2.80 8.02
CA GLU A 73 20.25 2.50 9.43
C GLU A 73 19.33 3.55 10.09
N ARG A 74 19.39 4.79 9.61
CA ARG A 74 18.64 5.94 10.13
C ARG A 74 17.68 6.57 9.12
N LEU A 75 17.68 6.11 7.87
CA LEU A 75 16.91 6.69 6.77
C LEU A 75 15.80 5.74 6.34
N ARG A 76 14.56 6.13 6.63
CA ARG A 76 13.35 5.44 6.19
C ARG A 76 12.82 6.10 4.93
N ALA A 77 12.37 5.29 3.98
CA ALA A 77 11.67 5.76 2.80
C ALA A 77 10.30 5.07 2.71
N LYS A 78 9.27 5.85 2.44
CA LYS A 78 7.91 5.36 2.23
C LYS A 78 7.43 5.88 0.88
N ALA A 79 6.95 4.98 0.05
CA ALA A 79 6.28 5.31 -1.20
C ALA A 79 4.82 4.88 -1.11
N VAL A 80 3.91 5.73 -1.56
CA VAL A 80 2.47 5.44 -1.65
C VAL A 80 2.00 5.79 -3.04
N PHE A 81 1.29 4.87 -3.69
CA PHE A 81 0.69 5.05 -5.00
C PHE A 81 -0.80 4.77 -4.92
N GLN A 82 -1.60 5.66 -5.50
CA GLN A 82 -3.03 5.51 -5.59
C GLN A 82 -3.50 5.72 -7.01
N THR A 83 -4.27 4.77 -7.52
CA THR A 83 -4.98 4.89 -8.79
C THR A 83 -6.48 4.84 -8.55
N GLN A 84 -7.24 5.49 -9.42
CA GLN A 84 -8.68 5.32 -9.54
C GLN A 84 -8.99 5.09 -11.01
N GLN A 85 -9.76 4.04 -11.33
CA GLN A 85 -10.11 3.70 -12.71
C GLN A 85 -8.88 3.61 -13.64
N ALA A 86 -7.81 2.97 -13.17
CA ALA A 86 -6.53 2.85 -13.86
C ALA A 86 -5.79 4.17 -14.17
N LYS A 87 -6.22 5.30 -13.60
CA LYS A 87 -5.51 6.58 -13.65
C LYS A 87 -4.77 6.83 -12.36
N PHE A 88 -3.50 7.24 -12.43
CA PHE A 88 -2.74 7.67 -11.27
C PHE A 88 -3.33 8.98 -10.73
N VAL A 89 -3.78 8.94 -9.48
CA VAL A 89 -4.38 10.10 -8.80
C VAL A 89 -3.38 10.73 -7.85
N THR A 90 -2.62 9.90 -7.14
CA THR A 90 -1.66 10.40 -6.15
C THR A 90 -0.49 9.46 -6.09
N TRP A 91 0.69 10.05 -6.01
CA TRP A 91 1.89 9.37 -5.60
C TRP A 91 2.60 10.24 -4.57
N GLN A 92 3.09 9.62 -3.52
CA GLN A 92 3.77 10.29 -2.42
C GLN A 92 5.03 9.51 -2.07
N PHE A 93 6.13 10.22 -1.93
CA PHE A 93 7.37 9.70 -1.39
C PHE A 93 7.72 10.48 -0.13
N ASP A 94 7.84 9.77 0.97
CA ASP A 94 8.34 10.31 2.23
C ASP A 94 9.72 9.74 2.51
N GLY A 95 10.68 10.61 2.81
CA GLY A 95 11.98 10.26 3.36
C GLY A 95 12.07 10.79 4.79
N GLU A 96 12.24 9.91 5.76
CA GLU A 96 12.39 10.27 7.17
C GLU A 96 13.79 9.87 7.63
N TYR A 97 14.57 10.85 8.07
CA TYR A 97 15.85 10.65 8.73
C TYR A 97 15.68 10.85 10.24
N ARG A 98 15.93 9.80 11.03
CA ARG A 98 15.92 9.87 12.50
C ARG A 98 17.37 9.87 13.01
N GLY A 99 17.85 11.05 13.38
CA GLY A 99 19.10 11.21 14.12
C GLY A 99 18.90 11.05 15.62
N ASP A 100 20.00 11.13 16.37
CA ASP A 100 19.98 10.97 17.83
C ASP A 100 19.27 12.15 18.53
N ASP A 101 19.47 13.37 18.02
CA ASP A 101 18.94 14.60 18.62
C ASP A 101 17.86 15.30 17.78
N CYS A 102 17.65 14.89 16.53
CA CYS A 102 16.71 15.53 15.61
C CYS A 102 16.15 14.54 14.59
N THR A 103 14.90 14.76 14.19
CA THR A 103 14.24 14.03 13.11
C THR A 103 13.92 15.00 11.97
N ALA A 104 14.32 14.63 10.76
CA ALA A 104 14.01 15.39 9.55
C ALA A 104 13.13 14.54 8.63
N THR A 105 12.06 15.14 8.12
CA THR A 105 11.13 14.48 7.20
C THR A 105 11.01 15.30 5.92
N LEU A 106 11.14 14.63 4.79
CA LEU A 106 10.92 15.19 3.47
C LEU A 106 9.76 14.45 2.82
N THR A 107 8.68 15.15 2.50
CA THR A 107 7.52 14.60 1.79
C THR A 107 7.43 15.23 0.41
N LEU A 108 7.44 14.38 -0.61
CA LEU A 108 7.19 14.72 -2.00
C LEU A 108 5.85 14.10 -2.38
N GLY A 109 4.80 14.90 -2.36
CA GLY A 109 3.45 14.48 -2.74
C GLY A 109 3.03 15.11 -4.04
N ASN A 110 2.49 14.29 -4.94
CA ASN A 110 1.65 14.73 -6.06
C ASN A 110 2.22 15.89 -6.91
N PRO A 111 3.43 15.78 -7.48
CA PRO A 111 3.82 16.74 -8.49
C PRO A 111 2.96 16.47 -9.72
N ASP A 112 2.16 17.47 -10.04
CA ASP A 112 1.27 17.49 -11.18
C ASP A 112 2.10 17.60 -12.47
N LEU A 113 2.71 16.47 -12.89
CA LEU A 113 3.46 16.39 -14.15
C LEU A 113 2.53 16.11 -15.35
N LEU A 114 1.22 16.00 -15.12
CA LEU A 114 0.20 15.72 -16.15
C LEU A 114 -0.80 16.88 -16.33
N GLY A 115 -0.56 18.04 -15.73
CA GLY A 115 -1.31 19.28 -15.96
C GLY A 115 -0.98 19.99 -17.27
N GLY A 116 -0.70 19.29 -18.37
CA GLY A 116 -0.32 19.93 -19.63
C GLY A 116 -0.24 19.01 -20.84
N SER A 117 -1.40 18.61 -21.40
CA SER A 117 -1.70 18.58 -22.84
C SER A 117 -3.07 17.94 -23.09
#